data_AF-A0A358DSG5-F1
#
_entry.id   AF-A0A358DSG5-F1
#
_cell.length_a   1.000
_cell.length_b   1.000
_cell.length_c   1.000
_cell.angle_alpha   90.00
_cell.angle_beta   90.00
_cell.angle_gamma   90.00
#
_symmetry.space_group_name_H-M   'P 1'
#
loop_
_entity.id
_entity.type
_entity.pdbx_description
1 polymer ?
#
loop_
_entity_poly.entity_id
_entity_poly.type
_entity_poly.pdbx_seq_one_letter_code
_entity_poly.pdbx_strand_id
1 'polypeptide(L)'
;MPQASFHTVVPGDTLARIARANDLSLKALEDMNPQIHDPARIHPGDKVWLSPAEARAEVHGDAFVGHVAAPQNDGYQPVTLEQLRSIFPVTSRSKLQSMLGPLNRAMNEFEINTPARQRAFLAQVGHESMGLQRTREFASGRAYEGRSDLGNTQPGDGRRFRGRGLLQITGR
;
A
#
# COMPACT_ATOMS: atom_id res chain seq x y z
N MET A 1 -26.83 20.57 1.00
CA MET A 1 -27.33 19.24 1.43
C MET A 1 -26.50 18.18 0.71
N PRO A 2 -26.17 17.01 1.32
CA PRO A 2 -25.33 16.02 0.64
C PRO A 2 -26.09 15.40 -0.54
N GLN A 3 -25.52 15.47 -1.75
CA GLN A 3 -26.07 14.90 -2.97
C GLN A 3 -25.84 13.39 -3.05
N ALA A 4 -26.69 12.71 -3.82
CA ALA A 4 -26.51 11.32 -4.23
C ALA A 4 -25.21 11.14 -5.05
N SER A 5 -24.19 10.51 -4.50
CA SER A 5 -22.95 10.16 -5.21
C SER A 5 -22.76 8.65 -5.30
N PHE A 6 -22.29 8.17 -6.47
CA PHE A 6 -21.89 6.78 -6.70
C PHE A 6 -20.62 6.70 -7.56
N HIS A 7 -19.81 5.67 -7.34
CA HIS A 7 -18.66 5.29 -8.14
C HIS A 7 -19.02 4.13 -9.06
N THR A 8 -18.51 4.13 -10.29
CA THR A 8 -18.63 2.99 -11.21
C THR A 8 -17.33 2.21 -11.17
N VAL A 9 -17.39 0.93 -10.79
CA VAL A 9 -16.22 0.06 -10.64
C VAL A 9 -15.47 -0.05 -11.97
N VAL A 10 -14.15 0.10 -11.93
CA VAL A 10 -13.25 -0.11 -13.08
C VAL A 10 -12.26 -1.23 -12.80
N PRO A 11 -11.59 -1.81 -13.83
CA PRO A 11 -10.59 -2.85 -13.61
C PRO A 11 -9.51 -2.42 -12.61
N GLY A 12 -9.28 -3.25 -11.59
CA GLY A 12 -8.33 -2.97 -10.50
C GLY A 12 -8.91 -2.25 -9.28
N ASP A 13 -10.21 -1.95 -9.28
CA ASP A 13 -10.90 -1.49 -8.07
C ASP A 13 -11.13 -2.59 -7.05
N THR A 14 -11.03 -2.20 -5.78
CA THR A 14 -11.55 -2.92 -4.62
C THR A 14 -12.45 -1.96 -3.84
N LEU A 15 -13.42 -2.47 -3.07
CA LEU A 15 -14.23 -1.61 -2.20
C LEU A 15 -13.37 -0.80 -1.23
N ALA A 16 -12.26 -1.36 -0.73
CA ALA A 16 -11.33 -0.66 0.15
C ALA A 16 -10.65 0.52 -0.55
N ARG A 17 -10.24 0.34 -1.81
CA ARG A 17 -9.62 1.40 -2.62
C ARG A 17 -10.61 2.51 -2.96
N ILE A 18 -11.84 2.14 -3.30
CA ILE A 18 -12.94 3.09 -3.55
C ILE A 18 -13.27 3.86 -2.27
N ALA A 19 -13.37 3.17 -1.12
CA ALA A 19 -13.61 3.81 0.18
C ALA A 19 -12.51 4.83 0.50
N ARG A 20 -11.24 4.41 0.39
CA ARG A 20 -10.08 5.27 0.62
C ARG A 20 -10.03 6.48 -0.32
N ALA A 21 -10.37 6.29 -1.60
CA ALA A 21 -10.39 7.38 -2.58
C ALA A 21 -11.49 8.43 -2.30
N ASN A 22 -12.52 8.06 -1.53
CA ASN A 22 -13.65 8.92 -1.19
C ASN A 22 -13.70 9.28 0.30
N ASP A 23 -12.58 9.12 1.03
CA ASP A 23 -12.48 9.43 2.46
C ASP A 23 -13.54 8.70 3.34
N LEU A 24 -13.95 7.50 2.92
CA LEU A 24 -14.89 6.63 3.64
C LEU A 24 -14.15 5.44 4.28
N SER A 25 -14.67 4.93 5.40
CA SER A 25 -14.25 3.63 5.90
C SER A 25 -14.87 2.52 5.05
N LEU A 26 -14.15 1.39 4.88
CA LEU A 26 -14.70 0.24 4.16
C LEU A 26 -16.04 -0.19 4.75
N LYS A 27 -16.14 -0.22 6.08
CA LYS A 27 -17.37 -0.59 6.78
C LYS A 27 -18.52 0.38 6.49
N ALA A 28 -18.28 1.68 6.51
CA ALA A 28 -19.29 2.67 6.15
C ALA A 28 -19.73 2.51 4.69
N LEU A 29 -18.79 2.20 3.78
CA LEU A 29 -19.10 1.96 2.39
C LEU A 29 -19.92 0.66 2.21
N GLU A 30 -19.59 -0.42 2.90
CA GLU A 30 -20.36 -1.67 2.90
C GLU A 30 -21.79 -1.45 3.42
N ASP A 31 -21.95 -0.73 4.53
CA ASP A 31 -23.26 -0.44 5.12
C ASP A 31 -24.12 0.41 4.18
N MET A 32 -23.50 1.30 3.39
CA MET A 32 -24.18 2.08 2.36
C MET A 32 -24.57 1.24 1.14
N ASN A 33 -23.97 0.06 0.94
CA ASN A 33 -24.09 -0.79 -0.24
C ASN A 33 -24.65 -2.19 0.05
N PRO A 34 -25.85 -2.33 0.63
CA PRO A 34 -26.46 -3.62 0.96
C PRO A 34 -26.73 -4.52 -0.26
N GLN A 35 -26.72 -3.94 -1.48
CA GLN A 35 -26.84 -4.68 -2.74
C GLN A 35 -25.56 -5.46 -3.10
N ILE A 36 -24.41 -5.12 -2.50
CA ILE A 36 -23.15 -5.84 -2.71
C ILE A 36 -23.04 -6.92 -1.64
N HIS A 37 -23.52 -8.12 -1.96
CA HIS A 37 -23.56 -9.24 -1.01
C HIS A 37 -22.18 -9.84 -0.72
N ASP A 38 -21.21 -9.65 -1.61
CA ASP A 38 -19.83 -10.11 -1.43
C ASP A 38 -18.85 -8.97 -1.73
N PRO A 39 -18.32 -8.30 -0.70
CA PRO A 39 -17.40 -7.17 -0.84
C PRO A 39 -16.10 -7.49 -1.62
N ALA A 40 -15.72 -8.76 -1.72
CA ALA A 40 -14.53 -9.20 -2.45
C ALA A 40 -14.78 -9.45 -3.95
N ARG A 41 -16.04 -9.41 -4.40
CA ARG A 41 -16.45 -9.74 -5.78
C ARG A 41 -17.26 -8.61 -6.43
N ILE A 42 -16.64 -7.44 -6.55
CA ILE A 42 -17.15 -6.37 -7.42
C ILE A 42 -16.59 -6.54 -8.84
N HIS A 43 -17.39 -6.20 -9.84
CA HIS A 43 -17.05 -6.32 -11.26
C HIS A 43 -17.04 -4.95 -11.95
N PRO A 44 -16.19 -4.73 -12.96
CA PRO A 44 -16.22 -3.50 -13.75
C PRO A 44 -17.64 -3.20 -14.28
N GLY A 45 -18.12 -1.98 -14.02
CA GLY A 45 -19.48 -1.55 -14.34
C GLY A 45 -20.45 -1.54 -13.16
N ASP A 46 -20.12 -2.19 -12.04
CA ASP A 46 -20.94 -2.16 -10.83
C ASP A 46 -21.01 -0.74 -10.24
N LYS A 47 -22.16 -0.39 -9.64
CA LYS A 47 -22.35 0.90 -8.95
C LYS A 47 -22.16 0.73 -7.45
N VAL A 48 -21.15 1.42 -6.92
CA VAL A 48 -20.86 1.54 -5.50
C VAL A 48 -21.36 2.91 -5.03
N TRP A 49 -22.38 2.91 -4.18
CA TRP A 49 -22.93 4.11 -3.58
C TRP A 49 -21.96 4.71 -2.57
N LEU A 50 -21.69 6.00 -2.69
CA LEU A 50 -20.78 6.77 -1.82
C LEU A 50 -21.53 7.63 -0.80
N SER A 51 -22.86 7.53 -0.77
CA SER A 51 -23.76 8.29 0.08
C SER A 51 -24.88 7.40 0.62
N PRO A 52 -25.40 7.68 1.84
CA PRO A 52 -26.54 6.95 2.42
C PRO A 52 -27.78 7.02 1.53
N ALA A 53 -28.67 6.03 1.64
CA ALA A 53 -29.90 5.96 0.85
C ALA A 53 -30.77 7.23 0.95
N GLU A 54 -30.79 7.87 2.12
CA GLU A 54 -31.55 9.09 2.40
C GLU A 54 -31.06 10.30 1.61
N ALA A 55 -29.76 10.39 1.32
CA ALA A 55 -29.15 11.47 0.52
C ALA A 55 -29.40 11.31 -0.99
N ARG A 56 -30.03 10.21 -1.43
CA ARG A 56 -30.23 9.91 -2.86
C ARG A 56 -31.49 10.56 -3.46
N ALA A 57 -32.36 11.10 -2.62
CA ALA A 57 -33.67 11.61 -3.00
C ALA A 57 -33.69 13.08 -3.46
N GLU A 58 -32.61 13.84 -3.30
CA GLU A 58 -32.59 15.27 -3.63
C GLU A 58 -31.33 15.66 -4.42
N VAL A 59 -31.52 16.12 -5.65
CA VAL A 59 -30.43 16.53 -6.57
C VAL A 59 -30.52 18.04 -6.76
N HIS A 60 -29.46 18.79 -6.39
CA HIS A 60 -28.98 19.99 -7.09
C HIS A 60 -27.72 20.58 -6.40
N GLY A 61 -26.67 20.85 -7.19
CA GLY A 61 -25.69 21.93 -6.98
C GLY A 61 -24.45 21.67 -6.10
N ASP A 62 -23.28 21.70 -6.75
CA ASP A 62 -21.87 21.82 -6.30
C ASP A 62 -21.51 21.94 -4.81
N ALA A 63 -20.47 21.20 -4.37
CA ALA A 63 -19.24 21.74 -3.74
C ALA A 63 -18.38 20.67 -3.03
N PHE A 64 -17.06 20.87 -3.12
CA PHE A 64 -15.93 20.11 -2.57
C PHE A 64 -15.71 20.32 -1.05
N VAL A 65 -15.51 19.24 -0.27
CA VAL A 65 -14.98 19.21 1.12
C VAL A 65 -14.47 17.77 1.33
N GLY A 66 -13.34 17.41 1.94
CA GLY A 66 -12.36 18.03 2.83
C GLY A 66 -11.77 16.89 3.66
N HIS A 67 -10.45 16.72 3.59
CA HIS A 67 -9.72 15.51 3.99
C HIS A 67 -9.63 15.35 5.52
N VAL A 68 -10.20 14.27 6.06
CA VAL A 68 -9.92 13.78 7.42
C VAL A 68 -9.84 12.25 7.36
N ALA A 69 -8.63 11.70 7.27
CA ALA A 69 -8.41 10.26 7.25
C ALA A 69 -8.80 9.63 8.60
N ALA A 70 -9.99 9.03 8.66
CA ALA A 70 -10.39 8.17 9.77
C ALA A 70 -9.62 6.83 9.73
N PRO A 71 -9.26 6.22 10.88
CA PRO A 71 -8.59 4.93 10.90
C PRO A 71 -9.52 3.83 10.36
N GLN A 72 -9.03 3.07 9.37
CA GLN A 72 -9.72 1.88 8.87
C GLN A 72 -9.59 0.77 9.92
N ASN A 73 -10.71 0.22 10.38
CA ASN A 73 -10.75 -0.85 11.37
C ASN A 73 -10.91 -2.20 10.65
N ASP A 74 -9.89 -2.59 9.87
CA ASP A 74 -9.77 -3.89 9.18
C ASP A 74 -9.06 -4.95 10.04
N GLY A 75 -8.84 -4.64 11.32
CA GLY A 75 -8.05 -5.48 12.23
C GLY A 75 -6.55 -5.37 12.00
N TYR A 76 -6.07 -4.47 11.13
CA TYR A 76 -4.64 -4.22 10.96
C TYR A 76 -4.00 -3.83 12.29
N GLN A 77 -3.02 -4.63 12.71
CA GLN A 77 -2.15 -4.31 13.82
C GLN A 77 -0.78 -3.93 13.24
N PRO A 78 -0.38 -2.66 13.32
CA PRO A 78 0.96 -2.24 12.93
C PRO A 78 2.00 -3.06 13.69
N VAL A 79 3.06 -3.46 13.02
CA VAL A 79 4.16 -4.17 13.68
C VAL A 79 4.80 -3.22 14.69
N THR A 80 5.09 -3.70 15.89
CA THR A 80 5.71 -2.90 16.95
C THR A 80 7.24 -2.94 16.85
N LEU A 81 7.92 -1.99 17.50
CA LEU A 81 9.37 -2.02 17.60
C LEU A 81 9.88 -3.32 18.22
N GLU A 82 9.21 -3.81 19.27
CA GLU A 82 9.63 -5.05 19.95
C GLU A 82 9.44 -6.28 19.05
N GLN A 83 8.37 -6.35 18.28
CA GLN A 83 8.21 -7.40 17.25
C GLN A 83 9.32 -7.31 16.19
N LEU A 84 9.64 -6.12 15.69
CA LEU A 84 10.76 -5.96 14.75
C LEU A 84 12.11 -6.37 15.36
N ARG A 85 12.33 -6.11 16.65
CA ARG A 85 13.55 -6.56 17.36
C ARG A 85 13.60 -8.08 17.46
N SER A 86 12.47 -8.75 17.70
CA SER A 86 12.41 -10.21 17.70
C SER A 86 12.67 -10.80 16.31
N ILE A 87 12.17 -10.15 15.25
CA ILE A 87 12.31 -10.61 13.86
C ILE A 87 13.73 -10.34 13.32
N PHE A 88 14.32 -9.20 13.66
CA PHE A 88 15.65 -8.75 13.19
C PHE A 88 16.62 -8.53 14.36
N PRO A 89 17.03 -9.58 15.08
CA PRO A 89 17.75 -9.46 16.35
C PRO A 89 19.16 -8.86 16.21
N VAL A 90 19.77 -8.94 15.03
CA VAL A 90 21.12 -8.43 14.75
C VAL A 90 21.15 -6.96 14.34
N THR A 91 19.99 -6.30 14.22
CA THR A 91 19.88 -4.92 13.76
C THR A 91 19.65 -3.97 14.93
N SER A 92 20.38 -2.86 14.94
CA SER A 92 20.35 -1.92 16.06
C SER A 92 18.96 -1.33 16.28
N ARG A 93 18.60 -1.11 17.54
CA ARG A 93 17.29 -0.52 17.92
C ARG A 93 17.01 0.80 17.19
N SER A 94 18.02 1.67 17.06
CA SER A 94 17.89 2.96 16.36
C SER A 94 17.54 2.77 14.87
N LYS A 95 18.19 1.81 14.20
CA LYS A 95 17.89 1.47 12.81
C LYS A 95 16.47 0.92 12.68
N LEU A 96 16.06 0.01 13.56
CA LEU A 96 14.69 -0.53 13.57
C LEU A 96 13.65 0.57 13.81
N GLN A 97 13.89 1.48 14.75
CA GLN A 97 13.04 2.63 15.00
C GLN A 97 12.87 3.52 13.75
N SER A 98 13.95 3.73 12.99
CA SER A 98 13.91 4.51 11.75
C SER A 98 13.11 3.83 10.63
N MET A 99 13.05 2.50 10.62
CA MET A 99 12.36 1.69 9.60
C MET A 99 10.91 1.38 9.95
N LEU A 100 10.53 1.45 11.23
CA LEU A 100 9.21 1.11 11.72
C LEU A 100 8.08 1.87 10.99
N GLY A 101 8.21 3.19 10.90
CA GLY A 101 7.23 4.05 10.22
C GLY A 101 7.08 3.70 8.73
N PRO A 102 8.18 3.73 7.94
CA PRO A 102 8.14 3.33 6.54
C PRO A 102 7.56 1.93 6.28
N LEU A 103 7.95 0.92 7.07
CA LEU A 103 7.45 -0.45 6.91
C LEU A 103 5.95 -0.53 7.18
N ASN A 104 5.48 0.04 8.29
CA ASN A 104 4.05 0.02 8.62
C ASN A 104 3.21 0.84 7.64
N ARG A 105 3.75 1.95 7.11
CA ARG A 105 3.07 2.71 6.05
C ARG A 105 2.95 1.90 4.77
N ALA A 106 4.04 1.26 4.31
CA ALA A 106 4.01 0.42 3.12
C ALA A 106 3.05 -0.77 3.31
N MET A 107 3.09 -1.44 4.46
CA MET A 107 2.19 -2.56 4.72
C MET A 107 0.72 -2.13 4.73
N ASN A 108 0.41 -0.97 5.29
CA ASN A 108 -0.95 -0.42 5.25
C ASN A 108 -1.37 0.02 3.84
N GLU A 109 -0.47 0.69 3.11
CA GLU A 109 -0.74 1.23 1.78
C GLU A 109 -1.02 0.14 0.73
N PHE A 110 -0.29 -0.98 0.82
CA PHE A 110 -0.38 -2.10 -0.12
C PHE A 110 -1.18 -3.29 0.41
N GLU A 111 -2.03 -3.07 1.42
CA GLU A 111 -2.92 -4.10 1.99
C GLU A 111 -2.18 -5.38 2.47
N ILE A 112 -0.98 -5.20 3.01
CA ILE A 112 -0.21 -6.22 3.72
C ILE A 112 -0.70 -6.24 5.18
N ASN A 113 -2.01 -6.42 5.36
CA ASN A 113 -2.72 -6.14 6.60
C ASN A 113 -3.10 -7.38 7.43
N THR A 114 -2.86 -8.59 6.92
CA THR A 114 -3.01 -9.83 7.70
C THR A 114 -1.67 -10.27 8.31
N PRO A 115 -1.67 -10.97 9.46
CA PRO A 115 -0.43 -11.48 10.05
C PRO A 115 0.40 -12.35 9.10
N ALA A 116 -0.26 -13.13 8.22
CA ALA A 116 0.42 -13.95 7.23
C ALA A 116 1.12 -13.11 6.15
N ARG A 117 0.45 -12.07 5.63
CA ARG A 117 1.03 -11.14 4.66
C ARG A 117 2.20 -10.36 5.26
N GLN A 118 2.06 -9.87 6.49
CA GLN A 118 3.13 -9.16 7.21
C GLN A 118 4.37 -10.05 7.39
N ARG A 119 4.18 -11.31 7.81
CA ARG A 119 5.31 -12.27 7.94
C ARG A 119 5.99 -12.55 6.60
N ALA A 120 5.23 -12.81 5.55
CA ALA A 120 5.79 -13.09 4.23
C ALA A 120 6.60 -11.89 3.71
N PHE A 121 6.04 -10.68 3.83
CA PHE A 121 6.71 -9.44 3.45
C PHE A 121 7.99 -9.22 4.27
N LEU A 122 7.93 -9.30 5.59
CA LEU A 122 9.09 -9.08 6.47
C LEU A 122 10.16 -10.16 6.30
N ALA A 123 9.78 -11.40 5.99
CA ALA A 123 10.74 -12.46 5.71
C ALA A 123 11.54 -12.16 4.44
N GLN A 124 10.86 -11.76 3.35
CA GLN A 124 11.51 -11.34 2.11
C GLN A 124 12.40 -10.11 2.32
N VAL A 125 11.86 -9.06 2.96
CA VAL A 125 12.64 -7.87 3.35
C VAL A 125 13.88 -8.26 4.15
N GLY A 126 13.74 -9.17 5.12
CA GLY A 126 14.83 -9.67 5.93
C GLY A 126 15.92 -10.36 5.11
N HIS A 127 15.52 -11.26 4.20
CA HIS A 127 16.45 -12.00 3.35
C HIS A 127 17.26 -11.06 2.44
N GLU A 128 16.58 -10.17 1.73
CA GLU A 128 17.17 -9.31 0.70
C GLU A 128 18.02 -8.14 1.25
N SER A 129 17.80 -7.76 2.51
CA SER A 129 18.48 -6.63 3.16
C SER A 129 19.46 -7.04 4.26
N MET A 130 19.69 -8.35 4.44
CA MET A 130 20.43 -8.90 5.59
C MET A 130 19.85 -8.40 6.92
N GLY A 131 18.54 -8.55 7.10
CA GLY A 131 17.82 -8.15 8.31
C GLY A 131 17.77 -6.63 8.52
N LEU A 132 17.62 -5.84 7.45
CA LEU A 132 17.63 -4.36 7.43
C LEU A 132 19.00 -3.70 7.64
N GLN A 133 20.08 -4.47 7.58
CA GLN A 133 21.44 -3.94 7.69
C GLN A 133 21.91 -3.21 6.43
N ARG A 134 21.38 -3.59 5.26
CA ARG A 134 21.82 -3.08 3.96
C ARG A 134 20.65 -2.58 3.13
N THR A 135 20.85 -1.43 2.47
CA THR A 135 19.92 -0.86 1.48
C THR A 135 20.59 -0.64 0.12
N ARG A 136 21.82 -1.14 -0.03
CA ARG A 136 22.63 -1.10 -1.24
C ARG A 136 23.39 -2.42 -1.32
N GLU A 137 23.48 -2.99 -2.52
CA GLU A 137 24.26 -4.21 -2.75
C GLU A 137 25.75 -4.03 -2.38
N PHE A 138 26.52 -5.11 -2.30
CA PHE A 138 27.98 -5.04 -2.15
C PHE A 138 28.71 -4.87 -3.49
N ALA A 139 28.20 -5.48 -4.56
CA ALA A 139 28.85 -5.48 -5.86
C ALA A 139 28.95 -4.06 -6.44
N SER A 140 29.95 -3.82 -7.29
CA SER A 140 30.22 -2.45 -7.76
C SER A 140 29.14 -1.87 -8.69
N GLY A 141 28.21 -2.69 -9.19
CA GLY A 141 27.28 -2.35 -10.26
C GLY A 141 27.88 -2.39 -11.68
N ARG A 142 29.21 -2.58 -11.82
CA ARG A 142 29.87 -2.62 -13.15
C ARG A 142 29.30 -3.70 -14.07
N ALA A 143 28.87 -4.82 -13.50
CA ALA A 143 28.27 -5.92 -14.25
C ALA A 143 26.89 -5.56 -14.87
N TYR A 144 26.27 -4.46 -14.43
CA TYR A 144 25.01 -3.98 -15.00
C TYR A 144 25.21 -2.92 -16.08
N GLU A 145 26.45 -2.52 -16.37
CA GLU A 145 26.74 -1.50 -17.38
C GLU A 145 26.36 -2.01 -18.78
N GLY A 146 25.61 -1.21 -19.53
CA GLY A 146 25.18 -1.55 -20.89
C GLY A 146 24.10 -2.65 -20.97
N ARG A 147 23.57 -3.14 -19.83
CA ARG A 147 22.50 -4.14 -19.82
C ARG A 147 21.18 -3.52 -20.28
N SER A 148 20.86 -3.71 -21.55
CA SER A 148 19.63 -3.22 -22.18
C SER A 148 18.36 -3.83 -21.59
N ASP A 149 18.43 -5.08 -21.11
CA ASP A 149 17.34 -5.77 -20.42
C ASP A 149 16.99 -5.15 -19.06
N LEU A 150 17.93 -4.40 -18.46
CA LEU A 150 17.73 -3.58 -17.26
C LEU A 150 17.53 -2.08 -17.59
N GLY A 151 17.40 -1.72 -18.87
CA GLY A 151 17.29 -0.32 -19.31
C GLY A 151 18.58 0.51 -19.22
N ASN A 152 19.70 -0.11 -18.85
CA ASN A 152 20.99 0.56 -18.64
C ASN A 152 21.68 0.84 -19.99
N THR A 153 21.27 1.90 -20.65
CA THR A 153 21.69 2.25 -22.02
C THR A 153 22.61 3.46 -22.08
N GLN A 154 22.78 4.19 -20.97
CA GLN A 154 23.64 5.36 -20.89
C GLN A 154 24.93 5.02 -20.12
N PRO A 155 26.09 5.59 -20.51
CA PRO A 155 27.34 5.40 -19.77
C PRO A 155 27.21 5.75 -18.28
N GLY A 156 27.62 4.83 -17.42
CA GLY A 156 27.57 4.95 -15.96
C GLY A 156 26.30 4.37 -15.32
N ASP A 157 25.34 3.90 -16.12
CA ASP A 157 24.08 3.34 -15.64
C ASP A 157 24.28 2.14 -14.71
N GLY A 158 25.26 1.28 -14.97
CA GLY A 158 25.45 0.07 -14.17
C GLY A 158 25.74 0.40 -12.69
N ARG A 159 26.64 1.35 -12.45
CA ARG A 159 26.93 1.82 -11.08
C ARG A 159 25.77 2.65 -10.51
N ARG A 160 25.14 3.48 -11.35
CA ARG A 160 24.05 4.38 -10.95
C ARG A 160 22.79 3.61 -10.55
N PHE A 161 22.51 2.47 -11.16
CA PHE A 161 21.29 1.67 -10.99
C PHE A 161 21.55 0.26 -10.44
N ARG A 162 22.68 0.07 -9.73
CA ARG A 162 22.95 -1.15 -8.95
C ARG A 162 21.93 -1.38 -7.83
N GLY A 163 21.83 -2.62 -7.36
CA GLY A 163 20.85 -3.08 -6.37
C GLY A 163 20.68 -2.16 -5.16
N ARG A 164 19.43 -1.75 -4.90
CA ARG A 164 19.05 -0.81 -3.83
C ARG A 164 17.74 -1.20 -3.13
N GLY A 165 17.53 -0.56 -1.99
CA GLY A 165 16.32 -0.72 -1.19
C GLY A 165 16.32 -2.00 -0.38
N LEU A 166 15.14 -2.37 0.12
CA LEU A 166 14.96 -3.55 0.95
C LEU A 166 14.68 -4.82 0.14
N LEU A 167 14.42 -4.69 -1.16
CA LEU A 167 14.05 -5.78 -2.08
C LEU A 167 14.92 -5.79 -3.36
N GLN A 168 16.14 -5.24 -3.29
CA GLN A 168 17.14 -5.30 -4.36
C GLN A 168 16.67 -4.88 -5.77
N ILE A 169 16.01 -3.73 -5.89
CA ILE A 169 15.63 -3.19 -7.20
C ILE A 169 16.90 -2.75 -7.94
N THR A 170 17.02 -3.19 -9.21
CA THR A 170 18.19 -2.99 -10.08
C THR A 170 17.73 -2.64 -11.48
N GLY A 171 18.45 -1.75 -12.17
CA GLY A 171 18.08 -1.24 -13.49
C GLY A 171 17.44 0.15 -13.44
N ARG A 172 17.26 0.74 -14.63
CA ARG A 172 16.78 2.10 -14.85
C ARG A 172 15.27 2.22 -14.70
#